data_AF-A0A9R1XI43-F1
#
_entry.id   AF-A0A9R1XI43-F1
#
_cell.length_a   1.000
_cell.length_b   1.000
_cell.length_c   1.000
_cell.angle_alpha   90.00
_cell.angle_beta   90.00
_cell.angle_gamma   90.00
#
_symmetry.space_group_name_H-M   'P 1'
#
loop_
_entity.id
_entity.type
_entity.pdbx_description
1 polymer ?
#
loop_
_entity_poly.entity_id
_entity_poly.type
_entity_poly.pdbx_seq_one_letter_code
_entity_poly.pdbx_strand_id
1 'polypeptide(L)'
;MNCIQEGIFPTQYYEKSASRLTGAGGTKLIVNYKVSDVHICNDQDYCYKTHPILVKDLSSPLILGTPFITKVYPFMVHDNGLKLKFEKNVVLIFLMPFGIQNNIL
;
A
#
# COMPACT_ATOMS: atom_id res chain seq x y z
N MET A 1 5.83 -6.93 0.94
CA MET A 1 4.94 -7.23 -0.20
C MET A 1 3.93 -6.11 -0.33
N ASN A 2 3.38 -5.87 -1.52
CA ASN A 2 2.24 -4.98 -1.71
C ASN A 2 1.00 -5.83 -1.98
N CYS A 3 -0.14 -5.42 -1.43
CA CYS A 3 -1.39 -6.17 -1.49
C CYS A 3 -2.51 -5.25 -1.95
N ILE A 4 -3.40 -5.79 -2.78
CA ILE A 4 -4.61 -5.10 -3.23
C ILE A 4 -5.80 -6.03 -2.96
N GLN A 5 -6.94 -5.44 -2.60
CA GLN A 5 -8.16 -6.21 -2.42
C GLN A 5 -8.63 -6.81 -3.76
N GLU A 6 -8.95 -8.10 -3.73
CA GLU A 6 -9.55 -8.78 -4.88
C GLU A 6 -10.87 -8.08 -5.27
N GLY A 7 -11.13 -7.94 -6.57
CA GLY A 7 -12.29 -7.22 -7.10
C GLY A 7 -12.04 -5.76 -7.50
N ILE A 8 -10.91 -5.15 -7.11
CA ILE A 8 -10.55 -3.78 -7.56
C ILE A 8 -10.22 -3.75 -9.06
N PHE A 9 -9.50 -4.76 -9.54
CA PHE A 9 -9.18 -4.91 -10.97
C PHE A 9 -10.15 -5.87 -11.66
N PRO A 10 -10.43 -5.65 -12.96
CA PRO A 10 -11.10 -6.64 -13.80
C PRO A 10 -10.32 -7.97 -13.80
N THR A 11 -11.05 -9.08 -13.77
CA THR A 11 -10.49 -10.44 -13.65
C THR A 11 -9.62 -10.84 -14.83
N GLN A 12 -9.78 -10.20 -15.99
CA GLN A 12 -8.93 -10.42 -17.18
C GLN A 12 -7.45 -10.09 -16.94
N TYR A 13 -7.13 -9.29 -15.91
CA TYR A 13 -5.75 -8.94 -15.54
C TYR A 13 -5.17 -9.87 -14.48
N TYR A 14 -5.91 -10.89 -14.04
CA TYR A 14 -5.47 -11.73 -12.92
C TYR A 14 -4.53 -12.81 -13.42
N GLU A 15 -3.36 -12.88 -12.79
CA GLU A 15 -2.42 -13.97 -12.98
C GLU A 15 -2.43 -14.87 -11.75
N LYS A 16 -2.29 -16.18 -11.92
CA LYS A 16 -2.15 -17.11 -10.80
C LYS A 16 -0.91 -16.75 -9.97
N SER A 17 -1.06 -16.79 -8.65
CA SER A 17 0.02 -16.57 -7.70
C SER A 17 0.28 -17.81 -6.85
N ALA A 18 1.54 -18.07 -6.55
CA ALA A 18 1.97 -19.07 -5.55
C ALA A 18 2.33 -18.43 -4.20
N SER A 19 2.15 -17.11 -4.06
CA SER A 19 2.47 -16.37 -2.84
C SER A 19 1.60 -16.84 -1.67
N ARG A 20 2.19 -16.84 -0.48
CA ARG A 20 1.50 -17.13 0.77
C ARG A 20 1.65 -15.94 1.72
N LEU A 21 0.58 -15.59 2.40
CA LEU A 21 0.59 -14.54 3.41
C LEU A 21 -0.05 -15.01 4.71
N THR A 22 0.52 -14.50 5.80
CA THR A 22 -0.02 -14.64 7.14
C THR A 22 -0.19 -13.23 7.69
N GLY A 23 -1.39 -12.91 8.17
CA GLY A 23 -1.67 -11.66 8.87
C GLY A 23 -0.94 -11.57 10.20
N ALA A 24 -0.89 -10.37 10.79
CA ALA A 24 -0.22 -10.14 12.07
C ALA A 24 -0.79 -10.99 13.22
N GLY A 25 -2.07 -11.37 13.15
CA GLY A 25 -2.72 -12.29 14.09
C GLY A 25 -2.45 -13.78 13.84
N GLY A 26 -1.53 -14.13 12.94
CA GLY A 26 -1.21 -15.53 12.61
C GLY A 26 -2.20 -16.22 11.66
N THR A 27 -3.26 -15.54 11.25
CA THR A 27 -4.25 -16.05 10.30
C THR A 27 -3.67 -16.09 8.89
N LYS A 28 -3.84 -17.21 8.18
CA LYS A 28 -3.44 -17.32 6.78
C LYS A 28 -4.44 -16.57 5.91
N LEU A 29 -3.94 -15.71 5.03
CA LEU A 29 -4.75 -14.97 4.07
C LEU A 29 -4.89 -15.77 2.77
N ILE A 30 -6.05 -15.65 2.12
CA ILE A 30 -6.31 -16.27 0.83
C ILE A 30 -5.67 -15.41 -0.26
N VAL A 31 -4.65 -15.96 -0.92
CA VAL A 31 -3.93 -15.33 -2.03
C VAL A 31 -3.88 -16.32 -3.19
N ASN A 32 -4.73 -16.11 -4.19
CA ASN A 32 -4.80 -16.96 -5.38
C ASN A 32 -4.20 -16.29 -6.62
N TYR A 33 -4.16 -14.95 -6.61
CA TYR A 33 -3.85 -14.17 -7.79
C TYR A 33 -2.88 -13.03 -7.48
N LYS A 34 -2.33 -12.47 -8.55
CA LYS A 34 -1.55 -11.23 -8.58
C LYS A 34 -1.93 -10.45 -9.84
N VAL A 35 -1.52 -9.20 -9.88
CA VAL A 35 -1.53 -8.39 -11.10
C VAL A 35 -0.11 -7.90 -11.33
N SER A 36 0.36 -7.98 -12.58
CA SER A 36 1.69 -7.47 -12.93
C SER A 36 1.60 -6.06 -13.50
N ASP A 37 2.72 -5.32 -13.41
CA ASP A 37 2.91 -4.03 -14.07
C ASP A 37 1.87 -2.94 -13.70
N VAL A 38 1.41 -2.97 -12.46
CA VAL A 38 0.54 -1.93 -11.90
C VAL A 38 1.35 -0.66 -11.65
N HIS A 39 0.83 0.48 -12.07
CA HIS A 39 1.39 1.79 -11.74
C HIS A 39 0.50 2.45 -10.69
N ILE A 40 1.10 2.85 -9.58
CA ILE A 40 0.43 3.61 -8.52
C ILE A 40 0.92 5.04 -8.62
N CYS A 41 0.03 5.93 -9.04
CA CYS A 41 0.34 7.32 -9.31
C CYS A 41 -0.36 8.25 -8.31
N ASN A 42 0.27 9.36 -7.99
CA ASN A 42 -0.40 10.50 -7.37
C ASN A 42 -0.73 11.57 -8.42
N ASP A 43 -1.44 12.62 -8.00
CA ASP A 43 -1.83 13.74 -8.88
C ASP A 43 -0.66 14.62 -9.35
N GLN A 44 0.56 14.37 -8.83
CA GLN A 44 1.77 15.13 -9.12
C GLN A 44 2.72 14.36 -10.06
N ASP A 45 2.17 13.45 -10.88
CA ASP A 45 2.87 12.60 -11.84
C ASP A 45 3.93 11.65 -11.23
N TYR A 46 3.95 11.47 -9.91
CA TYR A 46 4.80 10.47 -9.29
C TYR A 46 4.13 9.10 -9.42
N CYS A 47 4.71 8.25 -10.26
CA CYS A 47 4.22 6.89 -10.50
C CYS A 47 5.23 5.85 -10.02
N TYR A 48 4.75 4.92 -9.19
CA TYR A 48 5.51 3.77 -8.73
C TYR A 48 4.99 2.49 -9.39
N LYS A 49 5.87 1.77 -10.09
CA LYS A 49 5.56 0.48 -10.71
C LYS A 49 5.68 -0.65 -9.68
N THR A 50 4.68 -1.53 -9.62
CA THR A 50 4.63 -2.66 -8.68
C THR A 50 3.82 -3.84 -9.19
N HIS A 51 3.96 -4.97 -8.49
CA HIS A 51 3.36 -6.27 -8.81
C HIS A 51 2.62 -6.78 -7.56
N PRO A 52 1.45 -6.22 -7.24
CA PRO A 52 0.74 -6.56 -6.03
C PRO A 52 0.08 -7.93 -6.17
N ILE A 53 0.01 -8.64 -5.05
CA ILE A 53 -0.87 -9.81 -4.94
C ILE A 53 -2.30 -9.38 -4.61
N LEU A 54 -3.26 -10.21 -4.99
CA LEU A 54 -4.67 -9.99 -4.70
C LEU A 54 -5.10 -10.80 -3.47
N VAL A 55 -5.74 -10.13 -2.52
CA VAL A 55 -6.19 -10.70 -1.25
C VAL A 55 -7.70 -10.47 -1.13
N LYS A 56 -8.48 -11.51 -0.80
CA LYS A 56 -9.93 -11.36 -0.65
C LYS A 56 -10.31 -10.49 0.55
N ASP A 57 -9.81 -10.85 1.72
CA ASP A 57 -10.24 -10.27 2.99
C ASP A 57 -9.19 -9.27 3.51
N LEU A 58 -9.08 -8.13 2.83
CA LEU A 58 -8.19 -7.04 3.22
C LEU A 58 -8.99 -5.93 3.90
N SER A 59 -8.59 -5.51 5.10
CA SER A 59 -9.26 -4.43 5.85
C SER A 59 -9.08 -3.05 5.20
N SER A 60 -8.14 -2.91 4.28
CA SER A 60 -7.92 -1.70 3.48
C SER A 60 -7.80 -2.09 2.01
N PRO A 61 -8.30 -1.29 1.06
CA PRO A 61 -8.26 -1.62 -0.37
C PRO A 61 -6.86 -1.85 -0.94
N LEU A 62 -5.85 -1.19 -0.36
CA LEU A 62 -4.46 -1.20 -0.79
C LEU A 62 -3.55 -1.19 0.44
N ILE A 63 -2.56 -2.07 0.46
CA ILE A 63 -1.47 -2.05 1.43
C ILE A 63 -0.14 -1.99 0.67
N LEU A 64 0.58 -0.88 0.86
CA LEU A 64 1.94 -0.69 0.35
C LEU A 64 2.94 -1.00 1.45
N GLY A 65 3.58 -2.16 1.33
CA GLY A 65 4.55 -2.61 2.31
C GLY A 65 5.98 -2.19 1.97
N THR A 66 6.93 -2.95 2.49
CA THR A 66 8.38 -2.71 2.33
C THR A 66 8.83 -2.44 0.89
N PRO A 67 8.35 -3.13 -0.17
CA PRO A 67 8.79 -2.85 -1.55
C PRO A 67 8.49 -1.42 -2.02
N PHE A 68 7.46 -0.78 -1.49
CA PHE A 68 7.19 0.64 -1.74
C PHE A 68 8.13 1.52 -0.92
N ILE A 69 8.26 1.25 0.38
CA ILE A 69 9.13 2.02 1.30
C ILE A 69 10.59 2.05 0.82
N THR A 70 11.12 0.94 0.29
CA THR A 70 12.48 0.88 -0.25
C THR A 70 12.66 1.69 -1.53
N LYS A 71 11.58 1.93 -2.28
CA LYS A 71 11.59 2.69 -3.52
C LYS A 71 11.50 4.19 -3.32
N VAL A 72 10.88 4.61 -2.22
CA VAL A 72 10.83 6.02 -1.80
C VAL A 72 12.01 6.42 -0.91
N TYR A 73 12.93 5.49 -0.61
CA TYR A 73 14.12 5.74 0.19
C TYR A 73 15.23 6.44 -0.61
N PRO A 74 15.98 7.39 0.00
CA PRO A 74 15.75 8.03 1.30
C PRO A 74 14.53 8.96 1.37
N PHE A 75 13.90 8.90 2.54
CA PHE A 75 12.87 9.85 3.00
C PHE A 75 13.22 10.34 4.41
N MET A 76 12.56 11.39 4.86
CA MET A 76 12.58 11.89 6.24
C MET A 76 11.21 11.68 6.86
N VAL A 77 11.19 11.25 8.11
CA VAL A 77 9.96 11.10 8.89
C VAL A 77 9.74 12.38 9.69
N HIS A 78 8.55 12.94 9.60
CA HIS A 78 8.07 14.06 10.42
C HIS A 78 6.77 13.64 11.10
N ASP A 79 6.34 14.40 12.11
CA ASP A 79 5.13 14.08 12.90
C ASP A 79 3.87 13.96 12.03
N ASN A 80 3.81 14.69 10.91
CA ASN A 80 2.68 14.70 10.00
C ASN A 80 2.84 13.78 8.77
N GLY A 81 3.99 13.11 8.59
CA GLY A 81 4.18 12.27 7.41
C GLY A 81 5.63 11.98 7.00
N LEU A 82 5.78 11.43 5.80
CA LEU A 82 7.05 11.10 5.17
C LEU A 82 7.36 12.11 4.05
N LYS A 83 8.52 12.77 4.14
CA LYS A 83 9.04 13.67 3.10
C LYS A 83 10.08 12.94 2.24
N LEU A 84 9.81 12.81 0.95
CA LEU A 84 10.71 12.13 0.03
C LEU A 84 11.89 13.04 -0.33
N LYS A 85 13.14 12.55 -0.33
CA LYS A 85 14.32 13.41 -0.54
C LYS A 85 14.59 13.75 -2.01
N PHE A 86 14.23 12.89 -2.95
CA PHE A 86 14.58 13.06 -4.36
C PHE A 86 13.51 13.75 -5.19
N GLU A 87 12.29 13.82 -4.69
CA GLU A 87 11.15 14.39 -5.41
C GLU A 87 10.83 15.76 -4.81
N LYS A 88 10.80 16.81 -5.64
CA LYS A 88 10.48 18.16 -5.19
C LYS A 88 9.05 18.20 -4.64
N ASN A 89 8.94 18.11 -3.31
CA ASN A 89 7.75 18.37 -2.48
C ASN A 89 6.70 17.27 -2.35
N VAL A 90 7.01 15.99 -2.64
CA VAL A 90 6.08 14.91 -2.30
C VAL A 90 6.14 14.62 -0.79
N VAL A 91 5.01 14.82 -0.12
CA VAL A 91 4.80 14.49 1.30
C VAL A 91 3.68 13.47 1.40
N LEU A 92 3.98 12.30 1.93
CA LEU A 92 2.98 11.28 2.26
C LEU A 92 2.47 11.58 3.67
N ILE A 93 1.25 12.09 3.78
CA ILE A 93 0.68 12.55 5.05
C ILE A 93 0.15 11.36 5.86
N PHE A 94 0.46 11.33 7.15
CA PHE A 94 -0.20 10.40 8.06
C PHE A 94 -1.63 10.87 8.31
N LEU A 95 -2.59 10.10 7.82
CA LEU A 95 -3.99 10.28 8.19
C LEU A 95 -4.13 9.77 9.63
N MET A 96 -4.27 10.69 10.59
CA MET A 96 -4.68 10.29 11.94
C MET A 96 -6.08 9.66 11.86
N PRO A 97 -6.37 8.59 12.61
CA PRO A 97 -7.72 8.06 12.67
C PRO A 97 -8.63 9.19 13.16
N PHE A 98 -9.64 9.53 12.36
CA PHE A 98 -10.74 10.39 12.80
C PHE A 98 -11.39 9.72 14.01
N GLY A 99 -11.06 10.15 15.23
CA GLY A 99 -11.54 9.48 16.44
C GLY A 99 -10.92 9.85 17.79
N ILE A 100 -9.85 10.65 17.86
CA ILE A 100 -9.44 11.27 19.14
C ILE A 100 -9.78 12.76 19.08
N GLN A 101 -11.04 13.09 19.37
CA GLN A 101 -11.33 14.39 19.96
C GLN A 101 -10.64 14.40 21.33
N ASN A 102 -9.62 15.22 21.45
CA ASN A 102 -8.99 15.52 22.73
C ASN A 102 -10.06 16.15 23.65
N ASN A 103 -10.70 15.34 24.49
CA ASN A 103 -11.29 15.79 25.73
C ASN A 103 -10.26 15.55 26.83
N ILE A 104 -9.37 16.52 27.03
CA ILE A 104 -8.73 16.72 28.33
C ILE A 104 -8.81 18.22 28.59
N LEU A 105 -9.68 18.56 29.54
CA LEU A 105 -9.74 19.85 30.25
C LEU A 105 -8.45 20.05 31.06
#